data_AF-A0A348WGY2-F1
#
_entry.id   AF-A0A348WGY2-F1
#
_cell.length_a   1.000
_cell.length_b   1.000
_cell.length_c   1.000
_cell.angle_alpha   90.00
_cell.angle_beta   90.00
_cell.angle_gamma   90.00
#
_symmetry.space_group_name_H-M   'P 1'
#
loop_
_entity.id
_entity.type
_entity.pdbx_description
1 polymer ?
#
loop_
_entity_poly.entity_id
_entity_poly.type
_entity_poly.pdbx_seq_one_letter_code
_entity_poly.pdbx_strand_id
1 'polypeptide(L)'
;EIWRRFAEGERGRSIAALGGIRDRSSLALTAARMKNDTIFRDAAHHFLRLFDRMMTRFAGIAEDADITEFADTRTARAFMLLGRVAGTFD
;
A
#
# COMPACT_ATOMS: atom_id res chain seq x y z
N GLU A 1 11.03 -6.37 -7.60
CA GLU A 1 12.02 -5.76 -6.69
C GLU A 1 11.44 -4.95 -5.53
N ILE A 2 10.89 -3.74 -5.72
CA ILE A 2 10.50 -2.87 -4.57
C ILE A 2 9.46 -3.50 -3.61
N TRP A 3 8.53 -4.28 -4.16
CA TRP A 3 7.54 -5.04 -3.37
C TRP A 3 8.17 -6.15 -2.52
N ARG A 4 9.28 -6.73 -2.98
CA ARG A 4 10.02 -7.76 -2.25
C ARG A 4 10.75 -7.15 -1.06
N ARG A 5 11.44 -6.03 -1.27
CA ARG A 5 12.04 -5.22 -0.19
C ARG A 5 11.03 -4.79 0.86
N PHE A 6 9.86 -4.33 0.42
CA PHE A 6 8.75 -4.02 1.33
C PHE A 6 8.33 -5.25 2.15
N ALA A 7 8.15 -6.41 1.50
CA ALA A 7 7.78 -7.66 2.15
C ALA A 7 8.84 -8.16 3.15
N GLU A 8 10.12 -7.87 2.89
CA GLU A 8 11.28 -8.15 3.77
C GLU A 8 11.40 -7.17 4.95
N GLY A 9 10.54 -6.16 5.02
CA GLY A 9 10.50 -5.23 6.15
C GLY A 9 11.21 -3.90 5.93
N GLU A 10 11.69 -3.60 4.72
CA GLU A 10 12.24 -2.27 4.41
C GLU A 10 11.16 -1.19 4.51
N ARG A 11 11.50 -0.03 5.08
CA ARG A 11 10.55 1.08 5.33
C ARG A 11 11.18 2.44 5.01
N GLY A 12 10.33 3.46 4.90
CA GLY A 12 10.70 4.84 4.59
C GLY A 12 11.21 5.01 3.16
N ARG A 13 12.20 5.90 2.98
CA ARG A 13 12.70 6.33 1.66
C ARG A 13 13.06 5.19 0.70
N SER A 14 13.52 4.04 1.19
CA SER A 14 13.91 2.91 0.31
C SER A 14 12.71 2.28 -0.42
N ILE A 15 11.50 2.41 0.13
CA ILE A 15 10.25 1.90 -0.45
C ILE A 15 9.31 3.03 -0.91
N ALA A 16 9.72 4.30 -0.86
CA ALA A 16 8.87 5.45 -1.17
C ALA A 16 8.22 5.39 -2.57
N ALA A 17 8.88 4.74 -3.53
CA ALA A 17 8.36 4.56 -4.88
C ALA A 17 7.20 3.54 -4.96
N LEU A 18 6.96 2.75 -3.91
CA LEU A 18 5.86 1.80 -3.82
C LEU A 18 4.50 2.49 -3.74
N GLY A 19 4.45 3.72 -3.21
CA GLY A 19 3.31 4.63 -3.40
C GLY A 19 3.22 5.06 -4.86
N GLY A 20 2.85 4.18 -5.78
CA GLY A 20 2.82 4.44 -7.22
C GLY A 20 1.74 5.43 -7.64
N ILE A 21 0.73 5.65 -6.79
CA ILE A 21 -0.36 6.59 -7.06
C ILE A 21 0.07 8.02 -6.75
N ARG A 22 0.07 8.84 -7.80
CA ARG A 22 0.39 10.29 -7.76
C ARG A 22 -0.76 11.18 -8.24
N ASP A 23 -1.89 10.58 -8.62
CA ASP A 23 -3.05 11.35 -9.07
C ASP A 23 -3.57 12.23 -7.93
N ARG A 24 -3.56 13.55 -8.16
CA ARG A 24 -3.84 14.55 -7.13
C ARG A 24 -5.29 14.46 -6.65
N SER A 25 -6.23 14.19 -7.55
CA SER A 25 -7.65 14.11 -7.20
C SER A 25 -7.95 12.91 -6.30
N SER A 26 -7.41 11.74 -6.64
CA SER A 26 -7.51 10.52 -5.85
C SER A 26 -6.91 10.70 -4.46
N LEU A 27 -5.74 11.33 -4.36
CA LEU A 27 -5.09 11.62 -3.09
C LEU A 27 -5.92 12.59 -2.24
N ALA A 28 -6.42 13.68 -2.83
CA ALA A 28 -7.21 14.67 -2.12
C ALA A 28 -8.54 14.10 -1.60
N LEU A 29 -9.27 13.35 -2.43
CA LEU A 29 -10.54 12.71 -2.05
C LEU A 29 -10.32 11.68 -0.94
N THR A 30 -9.27 10.86 -1.06
CA THR A 30 -8.95 9.83 -0.05
C THR A 30 -8.53 10.47 1.27
N ALA A 31 -7.69 11.50 1.23
CA ALA A 31 -7.28 12.25 2.43
C ALA A 31 -8.48 12.92 3.11
N ALA A 32 -9.37 13.55 2.35
CA ALA A 32 -10.61 14.12 2.89
C ALA A 32 -11.49 13.05 3.53
N ARG A 33 -11.63 11.86 2.91
CA ARG A 33 -12.40 10.74 3.47
C ARG A 33 -11.77 10.21 4.76
N MET A 34 -10.46 9.99 4.77
CA MET A 34 -9.70 9.60 5.97
C MET A 34 -9.86 10.62 7.10
N LYS A 35 -9.91 11.92 6.80
CA LYS A 35 -10.08 12.97 7.79
C LYS A 35 -11.51 13.05 8.35
N ASN A 36 -12.51 12.94 7.49
CA ASN A 36 -13.90 13.25 7.83
C ASN A 36 -14.72 12.04 8.27
N ASP A 37 -14.23 10.81 8.07
CA ASP A 37 -14.92 9.58 8.46
C ASP A 37 -13.99 8.67 9.26
N THR A 38 -14.30 8.53 10.56
CA THR A 38 -13.52 7.73 11.51
C THR A 38 -13.65 6.23 11.25
N ILE A 39 -14.79 5.76 10.76
CA ILE A 39 -15.00 4.34 10.41
C ILE A 39 -14.16 4.00 9.18
N PHE A 40 -14.19 4.86 8.16
CA PHE A 40 -13.35 4.69 6.98
C PHE A 40 -11.85 4.70 7.35
N ARG A 41 -11.44 5.61 8.23
CA ARG A 41 -10.05 5.69 8.71
C ARG A 41 -9.62 4.41 9.41
N ASP A 42 -10.43 3.89 10.34
CA ASP A 42 -10.10 2.66 11.05
C ASP A 42 -10.03 1.46 10.10
N ALA A 43 -11.01 1.32 9.20
CA ALA A 43 -11.03 0.28 8.19
C ALA A 43 -9.81 0.36 7.26
N ALA A 44 -9.39 1.56 6.84
CA ALA A 44 -8.20 1.77 6.03
C ALA A 44 -6.93 1.34 6.78
N HIS A 45 -6.75 1.73 8.04
CA HIS A 45 -5.61 1.29 8.83
C HIS A 45 -5.63 -0.23 9.07
N HIS A 46 -6.80 -0.82 9.29
CA HIS A 46 -6.95 -2.26 9.41
C HIS A 46 -6.55 -2.97 8.12
N PHE A 47 -7.02 -2.47 6.97
CA PHE A 47 -6.63 -2.96 5.65
C PHE A 47 -5.11 -2.89 5.43
N LEU A 48 -4.47 -1.75 5.71
CA LEU A 48 -3.02 -1.60 5.55
C LEU A 48 -2.23 -2.64 6.38
N ARG A 49 -2.65 -2.89 7.63
CA ARG A 49 -2.02 -3.91 8.50
C ARG A 49 -2.22 -5.33 7.97
N LEU A 50 -3.40 -5.66 7.45
CA LEU A 50 -3.66 -6.99 6.89
C LEU A 50 -2.92 -7.19 5.57
N PHE A 51 -2.86 -6.16 4.73
CA PHE A 51 -2.13 -6.18 3.48
C PHE A 51 -0.64 -6.45 3.73
N ASP A 52 -0.02 -5.74 4.67
CA ASP A 52 1.39 -5.92 5.04
C ASP A 52 1.70 -7.38 5.40
N ARG A 53 0.92 -7.98 6.31
CA ARG A 53 1.05 -9.40 6.71
C ARG A 53 0.86 -10.35 5.53
N MET A 54 -0.15 -10.09 4.70
CA MET A 54 -0.45 -10.92 3.54
C MET A 54 0.68 -10.86 2.51
N MET A 55 1.19 -9.66 2.22
CA MET A 55 2.27 -9.45 1.27
C MET A 55 3.57 -10.13 1.72
N THR A 56 3.93 -10.04 3.01
CA THR A 56 5.09 -10.77 3.57
C THR A 56 4.95 -12.28 3.37
N ARG A 57 3.77 -12.86 3.64
CA ARG A 57 3.53 -14.29 3.42
C ARG A 57 3.56 -14.64 1.93
N PHE A 58 2.92 -13.83 1.09
CA PHE A 58 2.83 -14.07 -0.35
C PHE A 58 4.21 -14.00 -1.01
N ALA A 59 5.02 -12.98 -0.71
CA ALA A 59 6.36 -12.82 -1.28
C ALA A 59 7.31 -14.00 -0.99
N GLY A 60 7.09 -14.72 0.13
CA GLY A 60 7.88 -15.90 0.50
C GLY A 60 7.59 -17.14 -0.35
N ILE A 61 6.49 -17.16 -1.10
CA ILE A 61 6.10 -18.29 -1.97
C ILE A 61 5.92 -17.88 -3.44
N ALA A 62 5.89 -16.58 -3.71
CA ALA A 62 5.62 -16.00 -5.02
C ALA A 62 6.91 -15.76 -5.82
N GLU A 63 6.86 -16.08 -7.10
CA GLU A 63 7.90 -15.69 -8.04
C GLU A 63 7.83 -14.18 -8.34
N ASP A 64 8.88 -13.63 -8.95
CA ASP A 64 8.90 -12.20 -9.27
C ASP A 64 7.81 -11.80 -10.28
N ALA A 65 7.41 -12.73 -11.17
CA ALA A 65 6.30 -12.53 -12.08
C ALA A 65 4.97 -12.39 -11.34
N ASP A 66 4.71 -13.26 -10.36
CA ASP A 66 3.50 -13.23 -9.52
C ASP A 66 3.39 -11.92 -8.74
N ILE A 67 4.51 -11.45 -8.17
CA ILE A 67 4.56 -10.18 -7.44
C ILE A 67 4.27 -9.00 -8.38
N THR A 68 4.75 -9.07 -9.62
CA THR A 68 4.51 -8.03 -10.63
C THR A 68 3.04 -7.98 -11.02
N GLU A 69 2.41 -9.13 -11.28
CA GLU A 69 0.97 -9.19 -11.57
C GLU A 69 0.13 -8.74 -10.38
N PHE A 70 0.50 -9.18 -9.16
CA PHE A 70 -0.16 -8.77 -7.93
C PHE A 70 -0.14 -7.24 -7.76
N ALA A 71 0.98 -6.59 -8.07
CA ALA A 71 1.15 -5.14 -7.98
C ALA A 71 0.15 -4.35 -8.84
N ASP A 72 -0.34 -4.96 -9.93
CA ASP A 72 -1.30 -4.33 -10.85
C ASP A 72 -2.76 -4.50 -10.42
N THR A 73 -3.03 -5.36 -9.45
CA THR A 73 -4.39 -5.60 -8.95
C THR A 73 -5.01 -4.36 -8.29
N ARG A 74 -6.35 -4.31 -8.27
CA ARG A 74 -7.09 -3.25 -7.58
C ARG A 74 -6.74 -3.17 -6.09
N THR A 75 -6.47 -4.30 -5.44
CA THR A 75 -6.09 -4.38 -4.03
C THR A 75 -4.72 -3.75 -3.78
N ALA A 76 -3.73 -4.05 -4.63
CA ALA A 76 -2.41 -3.42 -4.54
C ALA A 76 -2.49 -1.90 -4.80
N ARG A 77 -3.26 -1.47 -5.81
CA ARG A 77 -3.50 -0.03 -6.06
C ARG A 77 -4.16 0.68 -4.88
N ALA A 78 -5.11 0.02 -4.21
CA ALA A 78 -5.72 0.55 -2.98
C ALA A 78 -4.70 0.69 -1.85
N PHE A 79 -3.79 -0.27 -1.68
CA PHE A 79 -2.68 -0.19 -0.73
C PHE A 79 -1.74 0.98 -1.05
N MET A 80 -1.34 1.15 -2.31
CA MET A 80 -0.49 2.28 -2.72
C MET A 80 -1.15 3.64 -2.42
N LEU A 81 -2.45 3.77 -2.67
CA LEU A 81 -3.19 5.02 -2.45
C LEU A 81 -3.36 5.31 -0.96
N LEU A 82 -3.88 4.34 -0.20
CA LEU A 82 -4.13 4.48 1.24
C LEU A 82 -2.82 4.63 2.02
N GLY A 83 -1.80 3.83 1.68
CA GLY A 83 -0.49 3.89 2.31
C GLY A 83 0.18 5.24 2.12
N ARG A 84 0.08 5.85 0.93
CA ARG A 84 0.58 7.21 0.71
C ARG A 84 -0.17 8.24 1.52
N VAL A 85 -1.51 8.19 1.56
CA VAL A 85 -2.30 9.14 2.36
C VAL A 85 -2.04 8.98 3.86
N ALA A 86 -1.75 7.77 4.31
CA ALA A 86 -1.43 7.48 5.70
C ALA A 86 0.04 7.75 6.07
N GLY A 87 0.90 8.17 5.13
CA GLY A 87 2.33 8.38 5.37
C GLY A 87 3.13 7.10 5.60
N THR A 88 2.66 5.95 5.10
CA THR A 88 3.30 4.63 5.30
C THR A 88 4.63 4.48 4.56
N PHE A 89 4.87 5.31 3.53
CA PHE A 89 6.04 5.22 2.64
C PHE A 89 7.06 6.35 2.84
N ASP A 90 6.78 7.30 3.74
CA ASP A 90 7.62 8.47 4.00
C ASP A 90 8.68 8.19 5.07
#